data_AF-A0A351J350-F1
#
_entry.id   AF-A0A351J350-F1
#
_cell.length_a   1.000
_cell.length_b   1.000
_cell.length_c   1.000
_cell.angle_alpha   90.00
_cell.angle_beta   90.00
_cell.angle_gamma   90.00
#
_symmetry.space_group_name_H-M   'P 1'
#
loop_
_entity.id
_entity.type
_entity.pdbx_description
1 polymer ?
#
loop_
_entity_poly.entity_id
_entity_poly.type
_entity_poly.pdbx_seq_one_letter_code
_entity_poly.pdbx_strand_id
1 'polypeptide(L)'
;LEMEGIEMSLEPSPTNLHGLSHRELGDYTDTYPILMEAPNASQGRLRGATNEEMALTGKDKFYVSAAKLGFVYVPYDENGHPIEERVGRHL
;
A
#
# COMPACT_ATOMS: atom_id res chain seq x y z
N LEU A 1 -16.86 9.86 4.77
CA LEU A 1 -17.62 9.70 3.50
C LEU A 1 -19.12 9.78 3.76
N GLU A 2 -19.76 8.87 4.49
CA GLU A 2 -21.14 9.08 4.99
C GLU A 2 -21.26 10.36 5.84
N MET A 3 -20.30 10.56 6.76
CA MET A 3 -20.17 11.80 7.56
C MET A 3 -19.83 13.05 6.73
N GLU A 4 -19.47 12.89 5.46
CA GLU A 4 -19.22 13.98 4.51
C GLU A 4 -20.40 14.17 3.53
N GLY A 5 -21.55 13.52 3.79
CA GLY A 5 -22.75 13.62 2.97
C GLY A 5 -22.73 12.78 1.69
N ILE A 6 -21.76 11.88 1.54
CA ILE A 6 -21.71 10.92 0.44
C ILE A 6 -22.52 9.70 0.86
N GLU A 7 -23.65 9.48 0.19
CA GLU A 7 -24.48 8.29 0.37
C GLU A 7 -23.64 7.05 0.04
N MET A 8 -23.38 6.23 1.05
CA MET A 8 -22.70 4.95 0.90
C MET A 8 -23.64 3.85 1.35
N SER A 9 -24.02 2.97 0.42
CA SER A 9 -24.66 1.72 0.80
C SER A 9 -23.63 0.81 1.44
N LEU A 10 -23.79 0.52 2.73
CA LEU A 10 -23.10 -0.59 3.38
C LEU A 10 -23.94 -1.83 3.16
N GLU A 11 -23.50 -2.73 2.29
CA GLU A 11 -24.09 -4.07 2.19
C GLU A 11 -23.36 -5.01 3.15
N PRO A 12 -23.94 -5.32 4.33
CA PRO A 12 -23.30 -6.22 5.27
C PRO A 12 -23.21 -7.61 4.64
N SER A 13 -22.02 -8.18 4.61
CA SER A 13 -21.84 -9.55 4.14
C SER A 13 -22.59 -10.53 5.06
N PRO A 14 -23.43 -11.43 4.52
CA PRO A 14 -24.19 -12.40 5.32
C PRO A 14 -23.29 -13.23 6.26
N THR A 15 -23.79 -13.59 7.43
CA THR A 15 -23.03 -14.38 8.42
C THR A 15 -22.73 -15.80 7.95
N ASN A 16 -23.52 -16.34 7.03
CA ASN A 16 -23.32 -17.64 6.39
C ASN A 16 -22.48 -17.58 5.11
N LEU A 17 -21.91 -16.42 4.76
CA LEU A 17 -21.05 -16.28 3.59
C LEU A 17 -19.64 -16.78 3.90
N HIS A 18 -19.32 -17.94 3.36
CA HIS A 18 -18.01 -18.57 3.49
C HIS A 18 -17.16 -18.40 2.23
N GLY A 19 -15.84 -18.56 2.38
CA GLY A 19 -14.87 -18.57 1.28
C GLY A 19 -14.10 -17.27 1.05
N LEU A 20 -14.30 -16.25 1.89
CA LEU A 20 -13.49 -15.04 1.90
C LEU A 20 -12.46 -15.12 3.04
N SER A 21 -11.16 -15.18 2.71
CA SER A 21 -10.11 -15.42 3.71
C SER A 21 -10.13 -14.45 4.89
N HIS A 22 -10.46 -13.17 4.68
CA HIS A 22 -10.54 -12.18 5.76
C HIS A 22 -11.73 -12.40 6.70
N ARG A 23 -12.83 -13.00 6.21
CA ARG A 23 -13.99 -13.39 7.04
C ARG A 23 -13.69 -14.70 7.77
N GLU A 24 -13.15 -15.69 7.08
CA GLU A 24 -12.85 -16.99 7.72
C GLU A 24 -11.86 -16.84 8.88
N LEU A 25 -10.79 -16.05 8.66
CA LEU A 25 -9.81 -15.76 9.71
C LEU A 25 -10.34 -14.77 10.76
N GLY A 26 -11.16 -13.79 10.37
CA GLY A 26 -11.70 -12.81 11.31
C GLY A 26 -12.79 -13.36 12.23
N ASP A 27 -13.63 -14.25 11.72
CA ASP A 27 -14.82 -14.74 12.41
C ASP A 27 -14.54 -16.04 13.21
N TYR A 28 -13.54 -16.85 12.80
CA TYR A 28 -13.34 -18.20 13.33
C TYR A 28 -11.95 -18.47 13.92
N THR A 29 -11.04 -17.51 13.93
CA THR A 29 -9.72 -17.65 14.57
C THR A 29 -9.37 -16.41 15.39
N ASP A 30 -8.38 -16.53 16.29
CA ASP A 30 -7.82 -15.39 17.03
C ASP A 30 -6.78 -14.62 16.20
N THR A 31 -7.00 -14.50 14.88
CA THR A 31 -6.05 -13.87 13.98
C THR A 31 -6.03 -12.36 14.18
N TYR A 32 -4.84 -11.79 14.33
CA TYR A 32 -4.67 -10.35 14.44
C TYR A 32 -4.76 -9.67 13.06
N PRO A 33 -5.57 -8.61 12.91
CA PRO A 33 -5.57 -7.79 11.70
C PRO A 33 -4.34 -6.88 11.72
N ILE A 34 -3.27 -7.29 11.05
CA ILE A 34 -2.04 -6.48 10.93
C ILE A 34 -1.99 -5.85 9.54
N LEU A 35 -1.90 -4.52 9.49
CA LEU A 35 -1.60 -3.79 8.26
C LEU A 35 -0.09 -3.64 8.12
N MET A 36 0.45 -4.09 7.00
CA MET A 36 1.87 -4.01 6.67
C MET A 36 2.05 -3.09 5.46
N GLU A 37 2.78 -1.99 5.64
CA GLU A 37 2.99 -1.00 4.60
C GLU A 37 4.47 -0.88 4.24
N ALA A 38 4.75 -0.73 2.94
CA ALA A 38 6.08 -0.44 2.43
C ALA A 38 5.99 0.60 1.31
N PRO A 39 6.95 1.54 1.22
CA PRO A 39 6.90 2.59 0.21
C PRO A 39 7.13 2.00 -1.18
N ASN A 40 6.17 2.13 -2.10
CA ASN A 40 6.29 1.57 -3.45
C ASN A 40 6.15 2.65 -4.53
N ALA A 41 7.30 3.04 -5.08
CA ALA A 41 7.36 4.03 -6.15
C ALA A 41 6.55 3.62 -7.39
N SER A 42 6.57 2.33 -7.76
CA SER A 42 5.94 1.82 -8.99
C SER A 42 4.41 1.88 -8.97
N GLN A 43 3.81 2.00 -7.79
CA GLN A 43 2.36 2.12 -7.61
C GLN A 43 1.89 3.57 -7.45
N GLY A 44 2.77 4.48 -7.03
CA GLY A 44 2.32 5.85 -6.76
C GLY A 44 2.27 6.74 -8.00
N ARG A 45 1.55 7.85 -7.85
CA ARG A 45 1.14 8.80 -8.92
C ARG A 45 2.29 9.60 -9.53
N LEU A 46 3.35 9.85 -8.76
CA LEU A 46 4.41 10.79 -9.14
C LEU A 46 5.50 10.16 -10.02
N ARG A 47 5.43 8.85 -10.26
CA ARG A 47 6.46 8.10 -10.97
C ARG A 47 6.62 8.51 -12.43
N GLY A 48 7.82 8.25 -12.95
CA GLY A 48 8.12 8.25 -14.37
C GLY A 48 7.61 7.01 -15.10
N ALA A 49 8.43 6.48 -16.00
CA ALA A 49 8.07 5.30 -16.79
C ALA A 49 7.91 4.07 -15.88
N THR A 50 6.81 3.33 -16.06
CA THR A 50 6.61 2.07 -15.35
C THR A 50 7.37 0.98 -16.09
N ASN A 51 8.49 0.52 -15.53
CA ASN A 51 9.31 -0.55 -16.08
C ASN A 51 9.83 -1.48 -14.96
N GLU A 52 10.46 -2.58 -15.37
CA GLU A 52 11.01 -3.58 -14.47
C GLU A 52 12.06 -2.99 -13.51
N GLU A 53 13.00 -2.18 -14.03
CA GLU A 53 14.05 -1.57 -13.23
C GLU A 53 13.48 -0.70 -12.10
N MET A 54 12.48 0.13 -12.40
CA MET A 54 11.78 0.95 -11.43
C MET A 54 11.00 0.08 -10.42
N ALA A 55 10.37 -1.00 -10.87
CA ALA A 55 9.64 -1.92 -10.01
C ALA A 55 10.55 -2.69 -9.05
N LEU A 56 11.79 -2.99 -9.44
CA LEU A 56 12.78 -3.69 -8.62
C LEU A 56 13.55 -2.75 -7.71
N THR A 57 14.11 -1.67 -8.25
CA THR A 57 15.01 -0.77 -7.51
C THR A 57 14.26 0.32 -6.74
N GLY A 58 13.06 0.67 -7.19
CA GLY A 58 12.33 1.82 -6.66
C GLY A 58 13.06 3.14 -6.88
N LYS A 59 13.94 3.27 -7.89
CA LYS A 59 14.64 4.54 -8.18
C LYS A 59 13.83 5.39 -9.15
N ASP A 60 13.55 6.63 -8.75
CA ASP A 60 12.80 7.56 -9.60
C ASP A 60 13.11 9.03 -9.25
N LYS A 61 13.48 9.81 -10.27
CA LYS A 61 13.88 11.23 -10.12
C LYS A 61 12.74 12.15 -9.69
N PHE A 62 11.49 11.80 -10.02
CA PHE A 62 10.32 12.61 -9.66
C PHE A 62 10.00 12.43 -8.18
N TYR A 63 10.17 11.22 -7.63
CA TYR A 63 10.07 11.02 -6.19
C TYR A 63 11.17 11.72 -5.41
N VAL A 64 12.42 11.73 -5.90
CA VAL A 64 13.51 12.52 -5.30
C VAL A 64 13.14 14.01 -5.29
N SER A 65 12.55 14.50 -6.37
CA SER A 65 12.09 15.90 -6.46
C SER A 65 10.93 16.18 -5.52
N ALA A 66 9.96 15.27 -5.43
CA ALA A 66 8.82 15.36 -4.52
C ALA A 66 9.26 15.34 -3.06
N ALA A 67 10.29 14.56 -2.73
CA ALA A 67 10.87 14.51 -1.39
C ALA A 67 11.48 15.84 -0.97
N LYS A 68 12.24 16.47 -1.87
CA LYS A 68 12.81 17.82 -1.64
C LYS A 68 11.75 18.89 -1.41
N LEU A 69 10.55 18.69 -1.97
CA LEU A 69 9.40 19.59 -1.81
C LEU A 69 8.49 19.23 -0.62
N GLY A 70 8.78 18.14 0.11
CA GLY A 70 7.98 17.71 1.25
C GLY A 70 6.65 17.02 0.87
N PHE A 71 6.55 16.47 -0.34
CA PHE A 71 5.32 15.81 -0.84
C PHE A 71 5.30 14.29 -0.64
N VAL A 72 6.25 13.74 0.10
CA VAL A 72 6.34 12.30 0.40
C VAL A 72 6.26 12.09 1.91
N TYR A 73 5.72 10.94 2.32
CA TYR A 73 5.58 10.57 3.74
C TYR A 73 6.76 9.76 4.27
N VAL A 74 7.64 9.28 3.39
CA VAL A 74 8.86 8.53 3.73
C VAL A 74 10.09 9.25 3.18
N PRO A 75 11.25 9.18 3.85
CA PRO A 75 12.50 9.64 3.27
C PRO A 75 12.76 8.96 1.94
N TYR A 76 13.04 9.73 0.89
CA TYR A 76 13.26 9.22 -0.46
C TYR A 76 14.42 9.96 -1.10
N ASP A 77 15.45 9.22 -1.51
CA ASP A 77 16.67 9.73 -2.13
C ASP A 77 16.97 9.00 -3.46
N GLU A 78 18.15 9.23 -4.03
CA GLU A 78 18.59 8.63 -5.28
C GLU A 78 18.76 7.09 -5.20
N ASN A 79 18.81 6.52 -4.00
CA ASN A 79 18.91 5.07 -3.80
C ASN A 79 17.55 4.38 -3.94
N GLY A 80 16.45 5.12 -3.72
CA GLY A 80 15.09 4.60 -3.81
C GLY A 80 14.78 3.55 -2.73
N HIS A 81 13.71 2.78 -2.95
CA HIS A 81 13.32 1.67 -2.08
C HIS A 81 13.29 0.35 -2.85
N PRO A 82 14.39 -0.44 -2.80
CA PRO A 82 14.49 -1.69 -3.54
C PRO A 82 13.51 -2.74 -3.00
N ILE A 83 13.16 -3.71 -3.85
CA ILE A 83 12.18 -4.74 -3.52
C ILE A 83 12.63 -5.61 -2.33
N GLU A 84 13.93 -5.83 -2.18
CA GLU A 84 14.53 -6.56 -1.08
C GLU A 84 14.26 -5.86 0.27
N GLU A 85 14.38 -4.53 0.32
CA GLU A 85 14.04 -3.74 1.50
C GLU A 85 12.53 -3.81 1.77
N ARG A 86 11.71 -3.59 0.73
CA ARG A 86 10.25 -3.53 0.87
C ARG A 86 9.65 -4.84 1.35
N VAL A 87 10.10 -5.96 0.79
CA VAL A 87 9.68 -7.30 1.21
C VAL A 87 10.28 -7.64 2.57
N GLY A 88 11.55 -7.30 2.79
CA GLY A 88 12.26 -7.57 4.06
C GLY A 88 11.64 -6.89 5.28
N ARG A 89 10.95 -5.75 5.12
CA ARG A 89 10.20 -5.08 6.19
C ARG A 89 9.02 -5.88 6.76
N HIS A 90 8.63 -6.97 6.10
CA HIS A 90 7.49 -7.80 6.47
C HIS A 90 7.90 -9.18 7.05
N LEU A 91 9.20 -9.38 7.28
CA LEU A 91 9.77 -10.56 7.95
C LEU A 91 10.03 -10.28 9.44
#